data_AF-A0A669CWH2-F1
#
_entry.id   AF-A0A669CWH2-F1
#
_cell.length_a   1.000
_cell.length_b   1.000
_cell.length_c   1.000
_cell.angle_alpha   90.00
_cell.angle_beta   90.00
_cell.angle_gamma   90.00
#
_symmetry.space_group_name_H-M   'P 1'
#
loop_
_entity.id
_entity.type
_entity.pdbx_description
1 polymer ?
#
loop_
_entity_poly.entity_id
_entity_poly.type
_entity_poly.pdbx_seq_one_letter_code
_entity_poly.pdbx_strand_id
1 'polypeptide(L)'
;GSEFSTVPWSTGTECVAKYNFQTANEQDLPFCKGDVLTIIGVTRDPNWYRARNQVGREGTIPANYVQKREGVKSGGKLSLMPWFHGKITREQAERLLYPPETGLFLVRESTNYPGDYTLCVSCDGKVEHYRIIYHNGKLTIDEEEYFENLMQLVEHYTKDADGLCTRLIKPKLMEGTVAAQDEFSRSGWALNRKELKLLQTIGKGEFGDVMVGDYRGTKVAVKCIKNDATAQAFIAEASVMTQLRHNNLVQLLGVIVEERGSLYIVTEYMAKGSLVDYLRSRGRTVLGGDCLLKFSLDVCEAMEYLEANNFVHRDLAARNVLVSDDNIAKVSDFGLTKEASSIQDTAKLPVKWTSPEALREKRFSTKSDVWSYGILLWEIYSFGRVPYPRIPLKEVVPRVEKGYKMDAPDGCPAVVYDLMKQCWTLDPVMRPSFRMLREKLQHIRAKELYL
;
A
#
# COMPACT_ATOMS: atom_id res chain seq x y z
N GLY A 1 35.18 -21.23 -6.24
CA GLY A 1 33.92 -21.60 -6.90
C GLY A 1 32.96 -22.05 -5.83
N SER A 2 31.91 -21.27 -5.58
CA SER A 2 30.81 -21.64 -4.70
C SER A 2 29.53 -21.49 -5.52
N GLU A 3 29.07 -22.60 -6.08
CA GLU A 3 27.75 -22.70 -6.67
C GLU A 3 26.72 -22.50 -5.56
N PHE A 4 26.17 -21.29 -5.46
CA PHE A 4 24.89 -21.11 -4.82
C PHE A 4 23.87 -21.83 -5.70
N SER A 5 23.44 -23.03 -5.30
CA SER A 5 22.33 -23.72 -5.94
C SER A 5 21.06 -22.89 -5.69
N THR A 6 20.73 -22.00 -6.62
CA THR A 6 19.48 -21.25 -6.57
C THR A 6 18.34 -22.22 -6.85
N VAL A 7 17.47 -22.42 -5.86
CA VAL A 7 16.25 -23.22 -6.01
C VAL A 7 15.45 -22.69 -7.22
N PRO A 8 15.08 -23.54 -8.19
CA PRO A 8 14.37 -23.10 -9.38
C PRO A 8 12.98 -22.52 -9.03
N TRP A 9 12.55 -21.53 -9.81
CA TRP A 9 11.29 -20.83 -9.54
C TRP A 9 10.06 -21.72 -9.77
N SER A 10 9.10 -21.66 -8.83
CA SER A 10 7.85 -22.42 -8.92
C SER A 10 6.89 -21.82 -9.95
N THR A 11 6.04 -22.67 -10.54
CA THR A 11 4.92 -22.24 -11.38
C THR A 11 4.05 -21.21 -10.63
N GLY A 12 3.65 -20.14 -11.34
CA GLY A 12 2.94 -18.99 -10.80
C GLY A 12 3.83 -17.86 -10.32
N THR A 13 5.15 -18.06 -10.21
CA THR A 13 6.10 -16.99 -9.84
C THR A 13 6.05 -15.86 -10.87
N GLU A 14 5.92 -14.61 -10.43
CA GLU A 14 6.11 -13.46 -11.30
C GLU A 14 7.57 -13.01 -11.33
N CYS A 15 8.00 -12.59 -12.50
CA CYS A 15 9.29 -11.96 -12.69
C CYS A 15 9.16 -10.73 -13.61
N VAL A 16 10.09 -9.81 -13.47
CA VAL A 16 10.20 -8.60 -14.29
C VAL A 16 11.42 -8.70 -15.19
N ALA A 17 11.28 -8.31 -16.45
CA ALA A 17 12.38 -8.28 -17.40
C ALA A 17 13.38 -7.15 -17.06
N LYS A 18 14.66 -7.48 -16.93
CA LYS A 18 15.76 -6.52 -16.72
C LYS A 18 16.25 -5.92 -18.04
N TYR A 19 16.08 -6.65 -19.14
CA TYR A 19 16.55 -6.30 -20.48
C TYR A 19 15.48 -6.63 -21.53
N ASN A 20 15.62 -6.08 -22.73
CA ASN A 20 14.84 -6.53 -23.88
C ASN A 20 15.35 -7.92 -24.32
N PHE A 21 14.44 -8.80 -24.70
CA PHE A 21 14.76 -10.08 -25.30
C PHE A 21 14.02 -10.20 -26.63
N GLN A 22 14.82 -10.15 -27.70
CA GLN A 22 14.36 -10.40 -29.07
C GLN A 22 15.00 -11.69 -29.55
N THR A 23 14.23 -12.49 -30.26
CA THR A 23 14.61 -13.83 -30.69
C THR A 23 13.96 -14.12 -32.04
N ALA A 24 14.67 -14.87 -32.87
CA ALA A 24 14.13 -15.42 -34.12
C ALA A 24 13.58 -16.85 -33.94
N ASN A 25 13.72 -17.43 -32.75
CA ASN A 25 13.22 -18.76 -32.43
C ASN A 25 11.74 -18.70 -32.04
N GLU A 26 10.89 -19.45 -32.74
CA GLU A 26 9.44 -19.47 -32.53
C GLU A 26 9.02 -20.03 -31.16
N GLN A 27 9.89 -20.80 -30.50
CA GLN A 27 9.61 -21.36 -29.16
C GLN A 27 9.84 -20.35 -28.03
N ASP A 28 10.63 -19.32 -28.30
CA ASP A 28 11.00 -18.31 -27.32
C ASP A 28 9.93 -17.22 -27.24
N LEU A 29 9.72 -16.69 -26.04
CA LEU A 29 8.79 -15.59 -25.80
C LEU A 29 9.56 -14.27 -25.81
N PRO A 30 9.43 -13.42 -26.85
CA PRO A 30 10.04 -12.09 -26.83
C PRO A 30 9.34 -11.18 -25.82
N PHE A 31 10.13 -10.30 -25.19
CA PHE A 31 9.64 -9.33 -24.21
C PHE A 31 10.51 -8.07 -24.18
N CYS A 32 9.94 -6.99 -23.66
CA CYS A 32 10.62 -5.73 -23.41
C CYS A 32 11.10 -5.66 -21.96
N LYS A 33 12.21 -4.94 -21.71
CA LYS A 33 12.68 -4.58 -20.37
C LYS A 33 11.51 -3.98 -19.60
N GLY A 34 11.24 -4.47 -18.40
CA GLY A 34 10.18 -4.05 -17.49
C GLY A 34 8.85 -4.78 -17.66
N ASP A 35 8.72 -5.66 -18.67
CA ASP A 35 7.54 -6.52 -18.80
C ASP A 35 7.45 -7.50 -17.63
N VAL A 36 6.23 -7.76 -17.17
CA VAL A 36 5.95 -8.77 -16.16
C VAL A 36 5.59 -10.10 -16.83
N LEU A 37 6.25 -11.15 -16.41
CA LEU A 37 6.12 -12.51 -16.94
C LEU A 37 5.77 -13.46 -15.80
N THR A 38 4.91 -14.44 -16.07
CA THR A 38 4.54 -15.50 -15.12
C THR A 38 5.25 -16.78 -15.50
N ILE A 39 6.02 -17.34 -14.58
CA ILE A 39 6.65 -18.65 -14.76
C ILE A 39 5.56 -19.72 -14.80
N ILE A 40 5.51 -20.51 -15.87
CA ILE A 40 4.57 -21.62 -16.02
C ILE A 40 5.25 -22.98 -15.90
N GLY A 41 6.58 -23.04 -16.05
CA GLY A 41 7.36 -24.24 -15.77
C GLY A 41 8.86 -24.05 -15.87
N VAL A 42 9.60 -25.00 -15.31
CA VAL A 42 11.06 -25.11 -15.45
C VAL A 42 11.40 -25.90 -16.72
N THR A 43 12.48 -25.52 -17.40
CA THR A 43 13.01 -26.35 -18.52
C THR A 43 14.09 -27.30 -18.00
N ARG A 44 14.64 -28.15 -18.90
CA ARG A 44 15.79 -29.01 -18.55
C ARG A 44 17.07 -28.20 -18.32
N ASP A 45 17.18 -27.03 -18.94
CA ASP A 45 18.30 -26.10 -18.75
C ASP A 45 17.92 -25.09 -17.65
N PRO A 46 18.65 -25.03 -16.53
CA PRO A 46 18.36 -24.08 -15.45
C PRO A 46 18.49 -22.61 -15.88
N ASN A 47 19.12 -22.33 -17.02
CA ASN A 47 19.19 -20.99 -17.60
C ASN A 47 17.91 -20.56 -18.32
N TRP A 48 16.92 -21.45 -18.46
CA TRP A 48 15.69 -21.19 -19.20
C TRP A 48 14.44 -21.61 -18.43
N TYR A 49 13.43 -20.75 -18.48
CA TYR A 49 12.09 -21.02 -17.95
C TYR A 49 11.06 -20.99 -19.08
N ARG A 50 9.95 -21.70 -18.89
CA ARG A 50 8.74 -21.48 -19.68
C ARG A 50 7.88 -20.45 -18.96
N ALA A 51 7.47 -19.41 -19.65
CA ALA A 51 6.72 -18.29 -19.08
C ALA A 51 5.54 -17.87 -19.95
N ARG A 52 4.66 -17.06 -19.36
CA ARG A 52 3.51 -16.43 -19.99
C ARG A 52 3.54 -14.92 -19.76
N ASN A 53 3.27 -14.11 -20.80
CA ASN A 53 3.14 -12.66 -20.65
C ASN A 53 1.70 -12.23 -20.30
N GLN A 54 1.48 -10.93 -20.07
CA GLN A 54 0.18 -10.38 -19.67
C GLN A 54 -0.94 -10.55 -20.71
N VAL A 55 -0.59 -10.69 -22.00
CA VAL A 55 -1.57 -10.95 -23.08
C VAL A 55 -1.83 -12.44 -23.31
N GLY A 56 -1.26 -13.32 -22.46
CA GLY A 56 -1.50 -14.76 -22.50
C GLY A 56 -0.60 -15.55 -23.44
N ARG A 57 0.39 -14.92 -24.10
CA ARG A 57 1.36 -15.63 -24.95
C ARG A 57 2.36 -16.39 -24.09
N GLU A 58 2.73 -17.57 -24.52
CA GLU A 58 3.65 -18.47 -23.83
C GLU A 58 4.90 -18.77 -24.65
N GLY A 59 6.02 -19.03 -23.98
CA GLY A 59 7.26 -19.47 -24.63
C GLY A 59 8.41 -19.56 -23.63
N THR A 60 9.61 -19.84 -24.12
CA THR A 60 10.84 -19.92 -23.32
C THR A 60 11.50 -18.55 -23.12
N ILE A 61 12.02 -18.33 -21.92
CA ILE A 61 12.70 -17.08 -21.52
C ILE A 61 14.02 -17.38 -20.80
N PRO A 62 15.07 -16.55 -20.99
CA PRO A 62 16.33 -16.73 -20.29
C PRO A 62 16.27 -16.18 -18.86
N ALA A 63 16.67 -17.01 -17.89
CA ALA A 63 16.60 -16.72 -16.46
C ALA A 63 17.40 -15.47 -16.05
N ASN A 64 18.57 -15.26 -16.66
CA ASN A 64 19.44 -14.11 -16.37
C ASN A 64 18.88 -12.76 -16.87
N TYR A 65 17.86 -12.78 -17.75
CA TYR A 65 17.20 -11.57 -18.27
C TYR A 65 16.06 -11.09 -17.38
N VAL A 66 15.69 -11.87 -16.37
CA VAL A 66 14.56 -11.57 -15.50
C VAL A 66 14.97 -11.51 -14.04
N GLN A 67 14.14 -10.89 -13.22
CA GLN A 67 14.30 -10.79 -11.77
C GLN A 67 12.98 -11.19 -11.12
N LYS A 68 13.03 -12.04 -10.10
CA LYS A 68 11.84 -12.47 -9.38
C LYS A 68 11.17 -11.29 -8.69
N ARG A 69 9.83 -11.20 -8.76
CA ARG A 69 9.05 -10.30 -7.92
C ARG A 69 8.71 -11.02 -6.62
N GLU A 70 9.16 -10.47 -5.50
CA GLU A 70 8.94 -11.05 -4.18
C GLU A 70 8.23 -10.07 -3.25
N GLY A 71 7.38 -10.59 -2.37
CA GLY A 71 6.73 -9.78 -1.36
C GLY A 71 7.75 -9.19 -0.38
N VAL A 72 7.69 -7.88 -0.18
CA VAL A 72 8.57 -7.16 0.73
C VAL A 72 7.98 -7.26 2.13
N LYS A 73 8.56 -8.10 2.99
CA LYS A 73 8.07 -8.38 4.35
C LYS A 73 8.61 -7.42 5.42
N SER A 74 9.58 -6.59 5.06
CA SER A 74 10.26 -5.66 5.97
C SER A 74 9.44 -4.39 6.28
N GLY A 75 8.12 -4.34 6.05
CA GLY A 75 7.31 -3.12 6.06
C GLY A 75 7.47 -2.20 7.28
N GLY A 76 7.60 -2.77 8.49
CA GLY A 76 7.83 -1.99 9.72
C GLY A 76 9.26 -1.48 9.93
N LYS A 77 10.22 -1.97 9.12
CA LYS A 77 11.65 -1.65 9.17
C LYS A 77 12.12 -0.82 7.98
N LEU A 78 11.35 -0.78 6.89
CA LEU A 78 11.71 0.02 5.73
C LEU A 78 11.67 1.50 6.08
N SER A 79 12.69 2.25 5.70
CA SER A 79 12.74 3.70 5.86
C SER A 79 13.17 4.36 4.55
N LEU A 80 12.54 5.49 4.23
CA LEU A 80 13.00 6.38 3.17
C LEU A 80 14.17 7.25 3.62
N MET A 81 14.32 7.44 4.93
CA MET A 81 15.40 8.21 5.55
C MET A 81 16.14 7.30 6.55
N PRO A 82 16.82 6.24 6.10
CA PRO A 82 17.51 5.35 7.03
C PRO A 82 18.65 6.07 7.78
N TRP A 83 19.10 7.22 7.30
CA TRP A 83 20.04 8.13 7.95
C TRP A 83 19.40 9.08 8.97
N PHE A 84 18.08 9.06 9.18
CA PHE A 84 17.40 9.88 10.18
C PHE A 84 17.19 9.09 11.47
N HIS A 85 17.78 9.56 12.57
CA HIS A 85 17.80 8.85 13.87
C HIS A 85 16.83 9.46 14.89
N GLY A 86 16.04 10.47 14.50
CA GLY A 86 15.09 11.13 15.39
C GLY A 86 15.77 11.88 16.54
N LYS A 87 15.21 11.76 17.75
CA LYS A 87 15.68 12.46 18.96
C LYS A 87 16.83 11.72 19.63
N ILE A 88 18.04 11.94 19.12
CA ILE A 88 19.28 11.52 19.77
C ILE A 88 20.14 12.74 20.17
N THR A 89 20.93 12.60 21.22
CA THR A 89 21.84 13.65 21.68
C THR A 89 23.04 13.80 20.73
N ARG A 90 23.77 14.90 20.87
CA ARG A 90 25.00 15.14 20.11
C ARG A 90 26.02 14.02 20.35
N GLU A 91 26.20 13.63 21.60
CA GLU A 91 27.16 12.60 22.02
C GLU A 91 26.76 11.21 21.51
N GLN A 92 25.45 10.91 21.45
CA GLN A 92 24.96 9.68 20.84
C GLN A 92 25.26 9.64 19.33
N ALA A 93 25.05 10.76 18.62
CA ALA A 93 25.39 10.86 17.20
C ALA A 93 26.89 10.67 16.94
N GLU A 94 27.75 11.31 17.74
CA GLU A 94 29.20 11.15 17.65
C GLU A 94 29.64 9.68 17.86
N ARG A 95 29.01 8.97 18.81
CA ARG A 95 29.26 7.52 19.01
C ARG A 95 28.80 6.67 17.82
N LEU A 96 27.66 6.99 17.21
CA LEU A 96 27.13 6.25 16.07
C LEU A 96 27.97 6.42 14.80
N LEU A 97 28.62 7.57 14.66
CA LEU A 97 29.55 7.87 13.56
C LEU A 97 30.98 7.34 13.82
N TYR A 98 31.18 6.58 14.90
CA TYR A 98 32.40 5.82 15.12
C TYR A 98 32.29 4.40 14.51
N PRO A 99 33.35 3.85 13.90
CA PRO A 99 34.67 4.45 13.66
C PRO A 99 34.63 5.60 12.62
N PRO A 100 35.53 6.60 12.69
CA PRO A 100 35.53 7.72 11.78
C PRO A 100 35.69 7.27 10.32
N GLU A 101 34.79 7.74 9.46
CA GLU A 101 34.78 7.43 8.03
C GLU A 101 34.37 8.71 7.30
N THR A 102 35.26 9.29 6.50
CA THR A 102 35.00 10.56 5.81
C THR A 102 33.74 10.48 4.96
N GLY A 103 32.81 11.41 5.18
CA GLY A 103 31.52 11.46 4.50
C GLY A 103 30.46 10.52 5.06
N LEU A 104 30.73 9.81 6.18
CA LEU A 104 29.71 9.10 6.94
C LEU A 104 28.82 10.11 7.67
N PHE A 105 27.51 10.02 7.52
CA PHE A 105 26.60 11.03 8.06
C PHE A 105 25.32 10.47 8.67
N LEU A 106 24.67 11.26 9.51
CA LEU A 106 23.29 11.05 9.97
C LEU A 106 22.58 12.38 10.20
N VAL A 107 21.25 12.35 10.25
CA VAL A 107 20.41 13.49 10.64
C VAL A 107 19.67 13.15 11.93
N ARG A 108 19.56 14.12 12.82
CA ARG A 108 18.81 14.03 14.09
C ARG A 108 17.95 15.27 14.29
N GLU A 109 16.96 15.18 15.16
CA GLU A 109 16.24 16.35 15.66
C GLU A 109 17.17 17.22 16.50
N SER A 110 17.04 18.55 16.35
CA SER A 110 17.83 19.49 17.14
C SER A 110 17.37 19.46 18.60
N THR A 111 18.30 19.17 19.49
CA THR A 111 18.06 19.20 20.95
C THR A 111 18.00 20.61 21.50
N ASN A 112 18.64 21.58 20.82
CA ASN A 112 18.79 22.95 21.29
C ASN A 112 17.75 23.90 20.70
N TYR A 113 17.18 23.54 19.54
CA TYR A 113 16.21 24.35 18.81
C TYR A 113 15.01 23.47 18.42
N PRO A 114 13.96 23.39 19.25
CA PRO A 114 12.79 22.58 18.96
C PRO A 114 12.16 22.93 17.61
N GLY A 115 11.98 21.92 16.75
CA GLY A 115 11.45 22.09 15.39
C GLY A 115 12.52 22.07 14.29
N ASP A 116 13.78 22.33 14.63
CA ASP A 116 14.91 22.22 13.70
C ASP A 116 15.53 20.81 13.71
N TYR A 117 16.42 20.58 12.75
CA TYR A 117 17.21 19.36 12.64
C TYR A 117 18.72 19.64 12.72
N THR A 118 19.53 18.60 12.76
CA THR A 118 20.99 18.70 12.72
C THR A 118 21.56 17.60 11.83
N LEU A 119 22.29 17.99 10.80
CA LEU A 119 23.11 17.11 9.97
C LEU A 119 24.47 16.92 10.67
N CYS A 120 24.83 15.67 10.93
CA CYS A 120 26.09 15.29 11.56
C CYS A 120 26.94 14.55 10.53
N VAL A 121 28.15 15.04 10.23
CA VAL A 121 29.03 14.50 9.19
C VAL A 121 30.41 14.19 9.77
N SER A 122 30.90 12.97 9.55
CA SER A 122 32.27 12.62 9.91
C SER A 122 33.23 13.12 8.82
N CYS A 123 34.18 13.97 9.20
CA CYS A 123 35.22 14.50 8.31
C CYS A 123 36.53 14.65 9.09
N ASP A 124 37.64 14.22 8.49
CA ASP A 124 39.00 14.35 9.06
C ASP A 124 39.13 13.89 10.52
N GLY A 125 38.48 12.76 10.86
CA GLY A 125 38.53 12.17 12.19
C GLY A 125 37.67 12.88 13.25
N LYS A 126 36.88 13.88 12.86
CA LYS A 126 35.94 14.61 13.71
C LYS A 126 34.51 14.45 13.20
N VAL A 127 33.54 14.84 14.03
CA VAL A 127 32.13 14.93 13.64
C VAL A 127 31.73 16.40 13.64
N GLU A 128 31.41 16.91 12.46
CA GLU A 128 30.89 18.25 12.25
C GLU A 128 29.36 18.23 12.37
N HIS A 129 28.79 19.30 12.94
CA HIS A 129 27.36 19.41 13.19
C HIS A 129 26.79 20.69 12.57
N TYR A 130 25.95 20.53 11.57
CA TYR A 130 25.29 21.61 10.84
C TYR A 130 23.83 21.69 11.28
N ARG A 131 23.41 22.87 11.75
CA ARG A 131 22.00 23.11 12.08
C ARG A 131 21.21 23.20 10.79
N ILE A 132 20.13 22.46 10.69
CA ILE A 132 19.14 22.59 9.62
C ILE A 132 17.97 23.38 10.19
N ILE A 133 17.78 24.59 9.70
CA ILE A 133 16.75 25.53 10.12
C ILE A 133 15.46 25.20 9.38
N TYR A 134 14.36 25.00 10.11
CA TYR A 134 13.03 24.87 9.52
C TYR A 134 12.27 26.19 9.63
N HIS A 135 12.00 26.83 8.50
CA HIS A 135 11.30 28.12 8.46
C HIS A 135 10.35 28.19 7.26
N ASN A 136 9.11 28.63 7.51
CA ASN A 136 8.05 28.77 6.49
C ASN A 136 7.84 27.54 5.59
N GLY A 137 7.93 26.33 6.16
CA GLY A 137 7.74 25.09 5.41
C GLY A 137 8.95 24.67 4.56
N LYS A 138 10.10 25.32 4.73
CA LYS A 138 11.35 25.00 4.04
C LYS A 138 12.49 24.74 5.02
N LEU A 139 13.50 24.02 4.55
CA LEU A 139 14.71 23.65 5.29
C LEU A 139 15.93 24.29 4.65
N THR A 140 16.87 24.75 5.46
CA THR A 140 18.14 25.34 4.98
C THR A 140 19.26 25.12 6.01
N ILE A 141 20.53 25.09 5.57
CA ILE A 141 21.71 25.10 6.45
C ILE A 141 22.40 26.48 6.43
N ASP A 142 22.41 27.14 5.27
CA ASP A 142 23.18 28.36 4.99
C ASP A 142 22.32 29.63 4.82
N GLU A 143 20.99 29.50 4.82
CA GLU A 143 20.02 30.56 4.49
C GLU A 143 20.11 31.09 3.04
N GLU A 144 20.83 30.40 2.16
CA GLU A 144 20.94 30.71 0.74
C GLU A 144 20.12 29.70 -0.08
N GLU A 145 20.33 28.41 0.17
CA GLU A 145 19.58 27.33 -0.45
C GLU A 145 18.45 26.80 0.44
N TYR A 146 17.31 26.50 -0.18
CA TYR A 146 16.12 26.06 0.53
C TYR A 146 15.51 24.81 -0.08
N PHE A 147 15.21 23.83 0.77
CA PHE A 147 14.66 22.53 0.42
C PHE A 147 13.26 22.34 1.00
N GLU A 148 12.42 21.52 0.37
CA GLU A 148 11.07 21.26 0.89
C GLU A 148 11.03 20.14 1.94
N ASN A 149 12.03 19.27 1.97
CA ASN A 149 12.14 18.15 2.92
C ASN A 149 13.60 17.71 3.12
N LEU A 150 13.83 16.86 4.13
CA LEU A 150 15.19 16.45 4.50
C LEU A 150 15.83 15.56 3.42
N MET A 151 15.03 14.83 2.63
CA MET A 151 15.56 14.00 1.54
C MET A 151 16.18 14.85 0.43
N GLN A 152 15.52 15.93 0.02
CA GLN A 152 16.08 16.88 -0.96
C GLN A 152 17.37 17.52 -0.47
N LEU A 153 17.41 17.92 0.81
CA LEU A 153 18.60 18.47 1.44
C LEU A 153 19.76 17.46 1.42
N VAL A 154 19.52 16.23 1.86
CA VAL A 154 20.55 15.18 1.87
C VAL A 154 21.02 14.84 0.46
N GLU A 155 20.12 14.79 -0.52
CA GLU A 155 20.49 14.54 -1.91
C GLU A 155 21.40 15.64 -2.47
N HIS A 156 21.05 16.92 -2.26
CA HIS A 156 21.88 18.06 -2.67
C HIS A 156 23.29 17.94 -2.11
N TYR A 157 23.40 17.78 -0.79
CA TYR A 157 24.69 17.68 -0.12
C TYR A 157 25.45 16.37 -0.38
N THR A 158 24.80 15.37 -1.01
CA THR A 158 25.45 14.17 -1.54
C THR A 158 26.14 14.44 -2.89
N LYS A 159 25.53 15.32 -3.71
CA LYS A 159 26.03 15.67 -5.05
C LYS A 159 27.13 16.73 -4.97
N ASP A 160 26.94 17.75 -4.15
CA ASP A 160 27.88 18.83 -3.91
C ASP A 160 28.07 19.03 -2.40
N ALA A 161 29.26 19.42 -1.94
CA ALA A 161 29.45 19.71 -0.52
C ALA A 161 28.85 21.08 -0.15
N ASP A 162 28.84 22.03 -1.08
CA ASP A 162 28.19 23.34 -0.96
C ASP A 162 28.33 24.00 0.44
N GLY A 163 29.58 24.15 0.90
CA GLY A 163 29.90 24.74 2.21
C GLY A 163 30.02 23.75 3.38
N LEU A 164 29.61 22.48 3.22
CA LEU A 164 29.93 21.42 4.16
C LEU A 164 31.41 21.04 4.11
N CYS A 165 31.92 20.45 5.19
CA CYS A 165 33.31 19.99 5.31
C CYS A 165 33.67 18.93 4.25
N THR A 166 32.70 18.13 3.83
CA THR A 166 32.78 17.19 2.72
C THR A 166 31.37 16.88 2.24
N ARG A 167 31.25 16.36 1.01
CA ARG A 167 29.98 15.83 0.51
C ARG A 167 29.52 14.64 1.35
N LEU A 168 28.23 14.41 1.40
CA LEU A 168 27.65 13.22 2.01
C LEU A 168 27.98 12.00 1.14
N ILE A 169 28.64 10.99 1.72
CA ILE A 169 29.10 9.81 0.97
C ILE A 169 28.31 8.58 1.39
N LYS A 170 28.19 8.36 2.70
CA LYS A 170 27.63 7.12 3.24
C LYS A 170 26.65 7.41 4.39
N PRO A 171 25.40 6.96 4.29
CA PRO A 171 24.46 7.12 5.40
C PRO A 171 24.81 6.16 6.54
N LYS A 172 24.83 6.65 7.78
CA LYS A 172 24.77 5.81 8.97
C LYS A 172 23.32 5.38 9.17
N LEU A 173 23.03 4.13 8.85
CA LEU A 173 21.69 3.58 9.00
C LEU A 173 21.29 3.49 10.48
N MET A 174 20.06 3.87 10.80
CA MET A 174 19.44 3.61 12.10
C MET A 174 19.30 2.11 12.29
N GLU A 175 19.72 1.59 13.44
CA GLU A 175 19.62 0.16 13.74
C GLU A 175 18.20 -0.35 13.56
N GLY A 176 18.07 -1.50 12.89
CA GLY A 176 16.78 -2.10 12.59
C GLY A 176 16.05 -1.52 11.38
N THR A 177 16.61 -0.52 10.68
CA THR A 177 16.04 0.03 9.44
C THR A 177 16.64 -0.57 8.17
N VAL A 178 15.85 -0.64 7.10
CA VAL A 178 16.26 -1.07 5.74
C VAL A 178 15.91 0.03 4.75
N ALA A 179 16.82 0.37 3.83
CA ALA A 179 16.54 1.38 2.81
C ALA A 179 15.41 0.91 1.87
N ALA A 180 14.31 1.66 1.82
CA ALA A 180 13.14 1.26 1.03
C ALA A 180 13.44 1.12 -0.47
N GLN A 181 14.25 2.04 -1.02
CA GLN A 181 14.62 2.04 -2.43
C GLN A 181 15.36 0.77 -2.85
N ASP A 182 16.34 0.35 -2.05
CA ASP A 182 17.14 -0.84 -2.33
C ASP A 182 16.27 -2.09 -2.26
N GLU A 183 15.40 -2.18 -1.27
CA GLU A 183 14.53 -3.34 -1.07
C GLU A 183 13.53 -3.49 -2.22
N PHE A 184 12.80 -2.42 -2.59
CA PHE A 184 11.86 -2.48 -3.71
C PHE A 184 12.56 -2.77 -5.04
N SER A 185 13.80 -2.30 -5.22
CA SER A 185 14.59 -2.60 -6.42
C SER A 185 15.04 -4.06 -6.45
N ARG A 186 15.56 -4.59 -5.33
CA ARG A 186 16.00 -5.99 -5.20
C ARG A 186 14.84 -6.98 -5.32
N SER A 187 13.65 -6.60 -4.85
CA SER A 187 12.44 -7.41 -4.94
C SER A 187 11.65 -7.23 -6.25
N GLY A 188 12.17 -6.47 -7.22
CA GLY A 188 11.55 -6.34 -8.55
C GLY A 188 10.31 -5.45 -8.63
N TRP A 189 10.15 -4.50 -7.70
CA TRP A 189 9.02 -3.56 -7.63
C TRP A 189 9.35 -2.15 -8.12
N ALA A 190 10.63 -1.81 -8.30
CA ALA A 190 11.04 -0.51 -8.81
C ALA A 190 10.59 -0.27 -10.26
N LEU A 191 9.93 0.86 -10.52
CA LEU A 191 9.55 1.32 -11.85
C LEU A 191 10.43 2.48 -12.31
N ASN A 192 10.55 2.65 -13.62
CA ASN A 192 11.37 3.72 -14.19
C ASN A 192 10.59 5.03 -14.26
N ARG A 193 11.02 6.05 -13.50
CA ARG A 193 10.37 7.36 -13.49
C ARG A 193 10.23 8.00 -14.87
N LYS A 194 11.21 7.80 -15.77
CA LYS A 194 11.21 8.40 -17.13
C LYS A 194 10.08 7.86 -18.02
N GLU A 195 9.51 6.71 -17.67
CA GLU A 195 8.44 6.06 -18.42
C GLU A 195 7.05 6.39 -17.85
N LEU A 196 7.00 7.13 -16.73
CA LEU A 196 5.76 7.63 -16.14
C LEU A 196 5.48 9.06 -16.59
N LYS A 197 4.31 9.29 -17.17
CA LYS A 197 3.76 10.63 -17.42
C LYS A 197 2.63 10.88 -16.43
N LEU A 198 2.80 11.88 -15.56
CA LEU A 198 1.73 12.33 -14.66
C LEU A 198 0.75 13.19 -15.45
N LEU A 199 -0.55 12.95 -15.24
CA LEU A 199 -1.64 13.67 -15.86
C LEU A 199 -2.38 14.48 -14.77
N GLN A 200 -3.71 14.40 -14.74
CA GLN A 200 -4.55 15.16 -13.82
C GLN A 200 -4.67 14.50 -12.43
N THR A 201 -4.81 15.33 -11.39
CA THR A 201 -5.19 14.89 -10.04
C THR A 201 -6.64 14.40 -10.02
N ILE A 202 -6.86 13.21 -9.46
CA ILE A 202 -8.18 12.56 -9.34
C ILE A 202 -8.66 12.41 -7.91
N GLY A 203 -7.78 12.61 -6.92
CA GLY A 203 -8.14 12.56 -5.51
C GLY A 203 -7.15 13.31 -4.65
N LYS A 204 -7.62 13.82 -3.53
CA LYS A 204 -6.79 14.35 -2.45
C LYS A 204 -7.00 13.45 -1.24
N GLY A 205 -6.00 12.66 -0.88
CA GLY A 205 -6.04 11.76 0.27
C GLY A 205 -5.30 12.35 1.47
N GLU A 206 -5.45 11.69 2.63
CA GLU A 206 -4.72 12.03 3.86
C GLU A 206 -3.20 11.94 3.68
N PHE A 207 -2.74 11.06 2.78
CA PHE A 207 -1.33 10.75 2.54
C PHE A 207 -0.73 11.45 1.30
N GLY A 208 -1.51 12.28 0.60
CA GLY A 208 -1.08 12.96 -0.62
C GLY A 208 -2.10 12.94 -1.75
N ASP A 209 -1.74 13.58 -2.85
CA ASP A 209 -2.58 13.62 -4.05
C ASP A 209 -2.49 12.30 -4.81
N VAL A 210 -3.65 11.83 -5.28
CA VAL A 210 -3.76 10.71 -6.23
C VAL A 210 -3.95 11.31 -7.62
N MET A 211 -3.08 10.94 -8.55
CA MET A 211 -3.08 11.40 -9.94
C MET A 211 -3.33 10.23 -10.90
N VAL A 212 -3.88 10.53 -12.06
CA VAL A 212 -3.81 9.60 -13.19
C VAL A 212 -2.43 9.74 -13.82
N GLY A 213 -1.84 8.63 -14.24
CA GLY A 213 -0.65 8.62 -15.07
C GLY A 213 -0.79 7.72 -16.28
N ASP A 214 0.17 7.84 -17.18
CA ASP A 214 0.46 6.86 -18.23
C ASP A 214 1.82 6.24 -17.93
N TYR A 215 1.85 4.93 -17.74
CA TYR A 215 3.09 4.16 -17.64
C TYR A 215 3.16 3.20 -18.82
N ARG A 216 4.07 3.49 -19.77
CA ARG A 216 4.26 2.71 -21.00
C ARG A 216 2.97 2.51 -21.82
N GLY A 217 2.15 3.54 -21.96
CA GLY A 217 0.89 3.47 -22.70
C GLY A 217 -0.26 2.84 -21.92
N THR A 218 -0.05 2.43 -20.66
CA THR A 218 -1.09 1.91 -19.77
C THR A 218 -1.49 2.99 -18.78
N LYS A 219 -2.80 3.23 -18.65
CA LYS A 219 -3.33 4.17 -17.67
C LYS A 219 -3.18 3.61 -16.25
N VAL A 220 -2.64 4.41 -15.35
CA VAL A 220 -2.33 4.03 -13.96
C VAL A 220 -2.85 5.06 -12.97
N ALA A 221 -3.05 4.65 -11.72
CA ALA A 221 -3.23 5.58 -10.60
C ALA A 221 -1.90 5.73 -9.86
N VAL A 222 -1.55 6.97 -9.51
CA VAL A 222 -0.28 7.31 -8.90
C VAL A 222 -0.53 8.11 -7.62
N LYS A 223 -0.19 7.52 -6.48
CA LYS A 223 -0.22 8.20 -5.18
C LYS A 223 1.17 8.76 -4.89
N CYS A 224 1.29 10.08 -4.73
CA CYS A 224 2.56 10.76 -4.46
C CYS A 224 2.62 11.23 -3.01
N ILE A 225 3.70 10.91 -2.30
CA ILE A 225 3.96 11.50 -0.98
C ILE A 225 4.56 12.89 -1.16
N LYS A 226 4.10 13.83 -0.34
CA LYS A 226 4.65 15.19 -0.27
C LYS A 226 5.39 15.52 1.03
N ASN A 227 5.25 14.70 2.09
CA ASN A 227 5.84 14.98 3.41
C ASN A 227 6.35 13.72 4.13
N ASP A 228 7.55 13.83 4.69
CA ASP A 228 8.31 12.87 5.50
C ASP A 228 7.47 12.23 6.62
N ALA A 229 6.57 12.97 7.26
CA ALA A 229 5.72 12.45 8.35
C ALA A 229 4.80 11.30 7.92
N THR A 230 4.45 11.24 6.63
CA THR A 230 3.56 10.20 6.05
C THR A 230 4.31 9.12 5.28
N ALA A 231 5.63 9.29 5.10
CA ALA A 231 6.51 8.37 4.38
C ALA A 231 6.41 6.94 4.91
N GLN A 232 6.48 6.76 6.23
CA GLN A 232 6.50 5.43 6.84
C GLN A 232 5.20 4.65 6.64
N ALA A 233 4.04 5.31 6.78
CA ALA A 233 2.74 4.69 6.58
C ALA A 233 2.57 4.23 5.12
N PHE A 234 3.08 5.02 4.18
CA PHE A 234 3.03 4.70 2.76
C PHE A 234 3.96 3.55 2.37
N ILE A 235 5.18 3.50 2.92
CA ILE A 235 6.08 2.37 2.67
C ILE A 235 5.47 1.09 3.23
N ALA A 236 4.82 1.15 4.40
CA ALA A 236 4.09 0.03 4.97
C ALA A 236 2.93 -0.41 4.05
N GLU A 237 2.16 0.54 3.50
CA GLU A 237 1.12 0.26 2.50
C GLU A 237 1.69 -0.46 1.28
N ALA A 238 2.75 0.08 0.66
CA ALA A 238 3.42 -0.54 -0.49
C ALA A 238 3.94 -1.95 -0.18
N SER A 239 4.56 -2.13 1.00
CA SER A 239 5.07 -3.41 1.48
C SER A 239 3.96 -4.45 1.64
N VAL A 240 2.80 -4.08 2.17
CA VAL A 240 1.62 -4.96 2.21
C VAL A 240 1.18 -5.29 0.78
N MET A 241 1.00 -4.30 -0.08
CA MET A 241 0.52 -4.53 -1.45
C MET A 241 1.44 -5.44 -2.29
N THR A 242 2.75 -5.47 -2.02
CA THR A 242 3.68 -6.39 -2.70
C THR A 242 3.41 -7.87 -2.40
N GLN A 243 2.66 -8.16 -1.32
CA GLN A 243 2.33 -9.51 -0.87
C GLN A 243 0.90 -9.91 -1.27
N LEU A 244 0.10 -8.98 -1.79
CA LEU A 244 -1.30 -9.19 -2.10
C LEU A 244 -1.50 -9.31 -3.61
N ARG A 245 -2.18 -10.39 -4.02
CA ARG A 245 -2.53 -10.62 -5.40
C ARG A 245 -3.88 -11.33 -5.52
N HIS A 246 -4.89 -10.58 -5.93
CA HIS A 246 -6.25 -11.08 -6.13
C HIS A 246 -7.01 -10.20 -7.11
N ASN A 247 -7.92 -10.76 -7.90
CA ASN A 247 -8.67 -10.02 -8.92
C ASN A 247 -9.53 -8.89 -8.36
N ASN A 248 -9.97 -9.02 -7.11
CA ASN A 248 -10.77 -8.03 -6.39
C ASN A 248 -9.98 -7.18 -5.39
N LEU A 249 -8.65 -7.19 -5.46
CA LEU A 249 -7.79 -6.23 -4.76
C LEU A 249 -7.15 -5.31 -5.80
N VAL A 250 -7.05 -4.02 -5.50
CA VAL A 250 -6.35 -3.07 -6.36
C VAL A 250 -4.87 -3.45 -6.42
N GLN A 251 -4.40 -3.79 -7.62
CA GLN A 251 -3.06 -4.31 -7.84
C GLN A 251 -2.00 -3.19 -7.82
N LEU A 252 -0.96 -3.40 -7.01
CA LEU A 252 0.29 -2.64 -7.13
C LEU A 252 1.00 -3.03 -8.43
N LEU A 253 1.30 -2.04 -9.25
CA LEU A 253 2.14 -2.20 -10.44
C LEU A 253 3.61 -1.99 -10.11
N GLY A 254 3.91 -1.07 -9.19
CA GLY A 254 5.24 -0.91 -8.63
C GLY A 254 5.41 0.41 -7.90
N VAL A 255 6.64 0.69 -7.50
CA VAL A 255 7.03 1.84 -6.71
C VAL A 255 8.11 2.62 -7.46
N ILE A 256 8.03 3.95 -7.46
CA ILE A 256 9.10 4.81 -7.96
C ILE A 256 9.63 5.62 -6.78
N VAL A 257 10.92 5.48 -6.51
CA VAL A 257 11.64 6.32 -5.56
C VAL A 257 12.48 7.28 -6.40
N GLU A 258 12.12 8.56 -6.42
CA GLU A 258 12.94 9.59 -7.07
C GLU A 258 14.15 9.96 -6.21
N GLU A 259 15.22 10.39 -6.88
CA GLU A 259 16.42 10.93 -6.22
C GLU A 259 16.05 12.14 -5.34
N ARG A 260 15.08 12.97 -5.77
CA ARG A 260 14.52 14.13 -5.06
C ARG A 260 13.62 13.81 -3.86
N GLY A 261 13.63 12.57 -3.38
CA GLY A 261 12.86 12.11 -2.22
C GLY A 261 11.37 11.87 -2.46
N SER A 262 10.87 12.03 -3.70
CA SER A 262 9.46 11.75 -4.00
C SER A 262 9.22 10.25 -4.16
N LEU A 263 8.24 9.71 -3.45
CA LEU A 263 7.83 8.30 -3.55
C LEU A 263 6.45 8.20 -4.22
N TYR A 264 6.38 7.33 -5.21
CA TYR A 264 5.14 7.04 -5.94
C TYR A 264 4.75 5.57 -5.79
N ILE A 265 3.53 5.31 -5.35
CA ILE A 265 2.86 4.02 -5.47
C ILE A 265 2.07 4.08 -6.75
N VAL A 266 2.40 3.19 -7.68
CA VAL A 266 1.73 3.07 -8.97
C VAL A 266 0.85 1.83 -8.93
N THR A 267 -0.46 2.02 -9.05
CA THR A 267 -1.46 0.94 -9.07
C THR A 267 -2.22 0.92 -10.39
N GLU A 268 -2.97 -0.15 -10.62
CA GLU A 268 -3.96 -0.14 -11.69
C GLU A 268 -4.95 1.03 -11.54
N TYR A 269 -5.44 1.54 -12.66
CA TYR A 269 -6.38 2.64 -12.68
C TYR A 269 -7.83 2.16 -12.63
N MET A 270 -8.60 2.71 -11.70
CA MET A 270 -10.00 2.36 -11.48
C MET A 270 -10.91 3.47 -12.02
N ALA A 271 -11.38 3.31 -13.25
CA ALA A 271 -12.00 4.38 -14.05
C ALA A 271 -13.29 4.99 -13.46
N LYS A 272 -14.01 4.25 -12.63
CA LYS A 272 -15.30 4.67 -12.06
C LYS A 272 -15.19 5.18 -10.63
N GLY A 273 -13.97 5.33 -10.11
CA GLY A 273 -13.71 5.91 -8.80
C GLY A 273 -14.21 5.04 -7.64
N SER A 274 -14.55 5.68 -6.52
CA SER A 274 -15.02 4.98 -5.32
C SER A 274 -16.40 4.36 -5.50
N LEU A 275 -16.65 3.21 -4.86
CA LEU A 275 -17.94 2.53 -4.91
C LEU A 275 -19.04 3.40 -4.29
N VAL A 276 -18.75 4.17 -3.24
CA VAL A 276 -19.74 5.06 -2.63
C VAL A 276 -20.20 6.17 -3.60
N ASP A 277 -19.28 6.78 -4.35
CA ASP A 277 -19.63 7.83 -5.33
C ASP A 277 -20.31 7.20 -6.56
N TYR A 278 -19.90 5.99 -6.95
CA TYR A 278 -20.55 5.22 -8.01
C TYR A 278 -22.01 4.89 -7.66
N LEU A 279 -22.27 4.38 -6.45
CA LEU A 279 -23.60 4.08 -5.96
C LEU A 279 -24.49 5.33 -5.92
N ARG A 280 -23.97 6.46 -5.42
CA ARG A 280 -24.70 7.73 -5.33
C ARG A 280 -25.03 8.33 -6.69
N SER A 281 -24.08 8.28 -7.63
CA SER A 281 -24.23 8.87 -8.96
C SER A 281 -25.17 8.09 -9.88
N ARG A 282 -25.20 6.75 -9.77
CA ARG A 282 -26.10 5.89 -10.57
C ARG A 282 -27.47 5.69 -9.92
N GLY A 283 -27.50 5.54 -8.60
CA GLY A 283 -28.72 5.38 -7.82
C GLY A 283 -29.53 4.12 -8.16
N ARG A 284 -30.66 3.99 -7.47
CA ARG A 284 -31.56 2.82 -7.53
C ARG A 284 -32.29 2.62 -8.86
N THR A 285 -32.34 3.65 -9.69
CA THR A 285 -33.00 3.59 -11.01
C THR A 285 -32.14 2.91 -12.06
N VAL A 286 -30.81 2.88 -11.86
CA VAL A 286 -29.86 2.27 -12.79
C VAL A 286 -29.29 0.97 -12.22
N LEU A 287 -29.06 0.91 -10.90
CA LEU A 287 -28.45 -0.26 -10.25
C LEU A 287 -29.53 -1.20 -9.70
N GLY A 288 -29.70 -2.35 -10.37
CA GLY A 288 -30.58 -3.44 -9.92
C GLY A 288 -29.92 -4.40 -8.92
N GLY A 289 -30.72 -5.31 -8.36
CA GLY A 289 -30.29 -6.26 -7.32
C GLY A 289 -29.09 -7.13 -7.68
N ASP A 290 -29.01 -7.67 -8.90
CA ASP A 290 -27.86 -8.50 -9.33
C ASP A 290 -26.55 -7.70 -9.32
N CYS A 291 -26.59 -6.42 -9.72
CA CYS A 291 -25.41 -5.56 -9.69
C CYS A 291 -24.93 -5.29 -8.25
N LEU A 292 -25.86 -5.01 -7.33
CA LEU A 292 -25.53 -4.83 -5.90
C LEU A 292 -24.96 -6.11 -5.27
N LEU A 293 -25.55 -7.26 -5.62
CA LEU A 293 -25.08 -8.57 -5.17
C LEU A 293 -23.70 -8.90 -5.75
N LYS A 294 -23.43 -8.53 -7.00
CA LYS A 294 -22.10 -8.67 -7.63
C LYS A 294 -21.04 -7.85 -6.92
N PHE A 295 -21.30 -6.58 -6.59
CA PHE A 295 -20.37 -5.78 -5.78
C PHE A 295 -20.14 -6.38 -4.39
N SER A 296 -21.19 -6.93 -3.78
CA SER A 296 -21.09 -7.63 -2.50
C SER A 296 -20.15 -8.84 -2.61
N LEU A 297 -20.33 -9.67 -3.64
CA LEU A 297 -19.47 -10.82 -3.90
C LEU A 297 -18.02 -10.44 -4.17
N ASP A 298 -17.79 -9.44 -5.02
CA ASP A 298 -16.44 -8.96 -5.36
C ASP A 298 -15.65 -8.54 -4.11
N VAL A 299 -16.27 -7.76 -3.22
CA VAL A 299 -15.66 -7.36 -1.96
C VAL A 299 -15.49 -8.56 -1.02
N CYS A 300 -16.46 -9.47 -0.96
CA CYS A 300 -16.36 -10.67 -0.12
C CYS A 300 -15.19 -11.59 -0.53
N GLU A 301 -14.98 -11.79 -1.83
CA GLU A 301 -13.88 -12.58 -2.38
C GLU A 301 -12.52 -11.96 -2.06
N ALA A 302 -12.40 -10.63 -2.19
CA ALA A 302 -11.23 -9.89 -1.74
C ALA A 302 -10.91 -10.11 -0.24
N MET A 303 -11.94 -10.02 0.61
CA MET A 303 -11.77 -10.15 2.05
C MET A 303 -11.52 -11.59 2.50
N GLU A 304 -12.08 -12.58 1.82
CA GLU A 304 -11.72 -14.00 2.02
C GLU A 304 -10.25 -14.24 1.69
N TYR A 305 -9.74 -13.65 0.61
CA TYR A 305 -8.33 -13.71 0.27
C TYR A 305 -7.45 -13.09 1.37
N LEU A 306 -7.81 -11.90 1.88
CA LEU A 306 -7.06 -11.29 2.99
C LEU A 306 -7.08 -12.16 4.26
N GLU A 307 -8.25 -12.70 4.62
CA GLU A 307 -8.40 -13.62 5.77
C GLU A 307 -7.51 -14.86 5.61
N ALA A 308 -7.47 -15.48 4.42
CA ALA A 308 -6.64 -16.65 4.15
C ALA A 308 -5.13 -16.35 4.18
N ASN A 309 -4.74 -15.09 3.94
CA ASN A 309 -3.35 -14.63 3.99
C ASN A 309 -3.01 -13.92 5.32
N ASN A 310 -3.85 -14.06 6.35
CA ASN A 310 -3.66 -13.49 7.69
C ASN A 310 -3.55 -11.95 7.73
N PHE A 311 -4.15 -11.25 6.77
CA PHE A 311 -4.23 -9.79 6.76
C PHE A 311 -5.56 -9.30 7.32
N VAL A 312 -5.49 -8.21 8.10
CA VAL A 312 -6.66 -7.46 8.59
C VAL A 312 -6.62 -6.08 7.96
N HIS A 313 -7.68 -5.70 7.25
CA HIS A 313 -7.80 -4.45 6.51
C HIS A 313 -7.97 -3.24 7.42
N ARG A 314 -8.80 -3.36 8.48
CA ARG A 314 -9.08 -2.35 9.53
C ARG A 314 -9.84 -1.10 9.09
N ASP A 315 -9.87 -0.78 7.80
CA ASP A 315 -10.69 0.31 7.25
C ASP A 315 -11.55 -0.09 6.03
N LEU A 316 -12.29 -1.20 6.14
CA LEU A 316 -13.19 -1.62 5.07
C LEU A 316 -14.45 -0.74 5.06
N ALA A 317 -14.68 -0.03 3.95
CA ALA A 317 -15.83 0.84 3.72
C ALA A 317 -16.04 1.10 2.22
N ALA A 318 -17.24 1.49 1.79
CA ALA A 318 -17.51 1.72 0.36
C ALA A 318 -16.65 2.84 -0.27
N ARG A 319 -16.10 3.76 0.53
CA ARG A 319 -15.12 4.77 0.07
C ARG A 319 -13.74 4.19 -0.28
N ASN A 320 -13.39 3.03 0.29
CA ASN A 320 -12.12 2.33 0.09
C ASN A 320 -12.27 1.13 -0.85
N VAL A 321 -13.41 1.03 -1.55
CA VAL A 321 -13.61 0.11 -2.67
C VAL A 321 -13.67 0.94 -3.94
N LEU A 322 -12.92 0.55 -4.96
CA LEU A 322 -12.89 1.22 -6.26
C LEU A 322 -13.58 0.37 -7.33
N VAL A 323 -14.09 1.02 -8.38
CA VAL A 323 -14.82 0.35 -9.47
C VAL A 323 -14.06 0.51 -10.80
N SER A 324 -13.77 -0.62 -11.45
CA SER A 324 -13.08 -0.66 -12.75
C SER A 324 -14.01 -0.22 -13.88
N ASP A 325 -13.47 -0.04 -15.09
CA ASP A 325 -14.29 0.27 -16.26
C ASP A 325 -15.33 -0.82 -16.56
N ASP A 326 -14.99 -2.08 -16.31
CA ASP A 326 -15.86 -3.25 -16.48
C ASP A 326 -16.84 -3.49 -15.31
N ASN A 327 -17.02 -2.50 -14.41
CA ASN A 327 -17.86 -2.62 -13.21
C ASN A 327 -17.41 -3.72 -12.23
N ILE A 328 -16.11 -3.99 -12.13
CA ILE A 328 -15.56 -4.90 -11.12
C ILE A 328 -15.20 -4.07 -9.90
N ALA A 329 -15.73 -4.44 -8.73
CA ALA A 329 -15.33 -3.82 -7.47
C ALA A 329 -14.02 -4.44 -6.97
N LYS A 330 -13.09 -3.57 -6.53
CA LYS A 330 -11.83 -3.98 -5.92
C LYS A 330 -11.57 -3.20 -4.63
N VAL A 331 -11.19 -3.90 -3.57
CA VAL A 331 -10.79 -3.30 -2.29
C VAL A 331 -9.43 -2.61 -2.45
N SER A 332 -9.28 -1.45 -1.84
CA SER A 332 -8.13 -0.55 -1.92
C SER A 332 -7.83 0.08 -0.56
N ASP A 333 -6.81 0.95 -0.50
CA ASP A 333 -6.38 1.66 0.71
C ASP A 333 -5.92 0.73 1.83
N PHE A 334 -4.75 0.13 1.60
CA PHE A 334 -4.11 -0.78 2.54
C PHE A 334 -3.27 -0.06 3.60
N GLY A 335 -3.42 1.27 3.76
CA GLY A 335 -2.59 2.08 4.66
C GLY A 335 -2.68 1.68 6.14
N LEU A 336 -3.81 1.08 6.54
CA LEU A 336 -4.00 0.51 7.89
C LEU A 336 -3.93 -1.03 7.92
N THR A 337 -3.75 -1.66 6.76
CA THR A 337 -3.71 -3.13 6.67
C THR A 337 -2.44 -3.66 7.32
N LYS A 338 -2.59 -4.69 8.15
CA LYS A 338 -1.47 -5.35 8.84
C LYS A 338 -1.74 -6.84 8.98
N GLU A 339 -0.68 -7.62 9.15
CA GLU A 339 -0.81 -9.00 9.61
C GLU A 339 -1.56 -9.03 10.96
N ALA A 340 -2.38 -10.06 11.15
CA ALA A 340 -3.11 -10.28 12.39
C ALA A 340 -2.13 -10.38 13.57
N SER A 341 -2.12 -9.35 14.41
CA SER A 341 -1.24 -9.22 15.57
C SER A 341 -2.01 -8.62 16.75
N SER A 342 -1.58 -8.96 17.96
CA SER A 342 -2.19 -8.51 19.23
C SER A 342 -1.81 -7.08 19.65
N ILE A 343 -1.16 -6.31 18.77
CA ILE A 343 -0.60 -5.00 19.11
C ILE A 343 -1.70 -3.92 19.05
N GLN A 344 -1.81 -3.14 20.12
CA GLN A 344 -2.70 -1.98 20.22
C GLN A 344 -2.25 -0.87 19.27
N ASP A 345 -3.19 -0.31 18.50
CA ASP A 345 -2.93 0.76 17.53
C ASP A 345 -3.50 2.10 18.01
N THR A 346 -2.77 3.18 17.76
CA THR A 346 -3.14 4.56 18.15
C THR A 346 -3.79 5.36 17.00
N ALA A 347 -3.94 4.75 15.82
CA ALA A 347 -4.59 5.39 14.67
C ALA A 347 -6.02 5.88 14.99
N LYS A 348 -6.41 7.01 14.37
CA LYS A 348 -7.80 7.49 14.42
C LYS A 348 -8.69 6.50 13.65
N LEU A 349 -9.75 6.04 14.30
CA LEU A 349 -10.62 4.99 13.74
C LEU A 349 -11.93 5.56 13.20
N PRO A 350 -12.44 5.04 12.06
CA PRO A 350 -13.71 5.44 11.49
C PRO A 350 -14.88 4.79 12.26
N VAL A 351 -15.29 5.44 13.35
CA VAL A 351 -16.25 4.92 14.36
C VAL A 351 -17.47 4.18 13.80
N LYS A 352 -18.04 4.62 12.68
CA LYS A 352 -19.24 3.99 12.10
C LYS A 352 -18.96 2.61 11.48
N TRP A 353 -17.75 2.35 10.99
CA TRP A 353 -17.38 1.08 10.35
C TRP A 353 -16.64 0.14 11.29
N THR A 354 -16.06 0.67 12.37
CA THR A 354 -15.26 -0.11 13.30
C THR A 354 -16.14 -0.90 14.29
N SER A 355 -15.77 -2.15 14.55
CA SER A 355 -16.47 -2.99 15.53
C SER A 355 -16.29 -2.49 16.97
N PRO A 356 -17.21 -2.82 17.91
CA PRO A 356 -17.13 -2.37 19.29
C PRO A 356 -15.82 -2.77 20.00
N GLU A 357 -15.36 -4.01 19.81
CA GLU A 357 -14.11 -4.49 20.42
C GLU A 357 -12.88 -3.79 19.84
N ALA A 358 -12.87 -3.45 18.55
CA ALA A 358 -11.78 -2.69 17.95
C ALA A 358 -11.75 -1.23 18.41
N LEU A 359 -12.93 -0.63 18.69
CA LEU A 359 -13.00 0.73 19.26
C LEU A 359 -12.52 0.78 20.71
N ARG A 360 -12.99 -0.15 21.54
CA ARG A 360 -12.77 -0.17 23.00
C ARG A 360 -11.44 -0.78 23.40
N GLU A 361 -11.11 -1.94 22.85
CA GLU A 361 -9.94 -2.75 23.25
C GLU A 361 -8.75 -2.56 22.30
N LYS A 362 -8.94 -1.82 21.18
CA LYS A 362 -7.97 -1.72 20.08
C LYS A 362 -7.58 -3.09 19.51
N ARG A 363 -8.50 -4.06 19.61
CA ARG A 363 -8.29 -5.44 19.18
C ARG A 363 -8.85 -5.66 17.78
N PHE A 364 -7.98 -5.59 16.78
CA PHE A 364 -8.33 -5.83 15.38
C PHE A 364 -8.15 -7.30 15.02
N SER A 365 -9.06 -7.83 14.20
CA SER A 365 -9.02 -9.20 13.69
C SER A 365 -9.82 -9.32 12.39
N THR A 366 -9.76 -10.45 11.71
CA THR A 366 -10.64 -10.70 10.56
C THR A 366 -12.12 -10.57 10.94
N LYS A 367 -12.48 -10.85 12.19
CA LYS A 367 -13.83 -10.66 12.73
C LYS A 367 -14.24 -9.21 12.90
N SER A 368 -13.31 -8.28 13.14
CA SER A 368 -13.62 -6.85 13.08
C SER A 368 -13.85 -6.38 11.65
N ASP A 369 -13.13 -6.95 10.67
CA ASP A 369 -13.40 -6.66 9.25
C ASP A 369 -14.75 -7.23 8.79
N VAL A 370 -15.19 -8.38 9.31
CA VAL A 370 -16.54 -8.92 9.05
C VAL A 370 -17.62 -7.94 9.52
N TRP A 371 -17.43 -7.27 10.66
CA TRP A 371 -18.34 -6.21 11.10
C TRP A 371 -18.39 -5.06 10.10
N SER A 372 -17.23 -4.57 9.68
CA SER A 372 -17.10 -3.50 8.68
C SER A 372 -17.72 -3.88 7.34
N TYR A 373 -17.60 -5.15 6.95
CA TYR A 373 -18.27 -5.69 5.75
C TYR A 373 -19.80 -5.65 5.87
N GLY A 374 -20.36 -5.94 7.05
CA GLY A 374 -21.79 -5.75 7.30
C GLY A 374 -22.24 -4.30 7.10
N ILE A 375 -21.44 -3.33 7.55
CA ILE A 375 -21.70 -1.89 7.32
C ILE A 375 -21.60 -1.56 5.82
N LEU A 376 -20.60 -2.09 5.13
CA LEU A 376 -20.42 -1.92 3.68
C LEU A 376 -21.60 -2.52 2.88
N LEU A 377 -22.12 -3.68 3.26
CA LEU A 377 -23.35 -4.22 2.66
C LEU A 377 -24.52 -3.26 2.85
N TRP A 378 -24.67 -2.66 4.04
CA TRP A 378 -25.70 -1.64 4.25
C TRP A 378 -25.48 -0.41 3.36
N GLU A 379 -24.24 0.05 3.15
CA GLU A 379 -23.93 1.12 2.20
C GLU A 379 -24.33 0.75 0.76
N ILE A 380 -24.00 -0.47 0.31
CA ILE A 380 -24.34 -0.96 -1.03
C ILE A 380 -25.86 -0.94 -1.24
N TYR A 381 -26.62 -1.58 -0.35
CA TYR A 381 -28.08 -1.72 -0.49
C TYR A 381 -28.85 -0.44 -0.11
N SER A 382 -28.18 0.56 0.45
CA SER A 382 -28.73 1.90 0.66
C SER A 382 -28.27 2.92 -0.39
N PHE A 383 -27.56 2.47 -1.43
CA PHE A 383 -27.03 3.29 -2.52
C PHE A 383 -26.11 4.43 -2.02
N GLY A 384 -25.23 4.09 -1.07
CA GLY A 384 -24.20 4.99 -0.54
C GLY A 384 -24.69 5.98 0.51
N ARG A 385 -25.82 5.69 1.20
CA ARG A 385 -26.22 6.48 2.37
C ARG A 385 -25.15 6.39 3.46
N VAL A 386 -25.07 7.43 4.28
CA VAL A 386 -24.16 7.45 5.43
C VAL A 386 -24.73 6.53 6.52
N PRO A 387 -23.93 5.58 7.09
CA PRO A 387 -24.38 4.71 8.16
C PRO A 387 -24.86 5.45 9.41
N TYR A 388 -25.75 4.80 10.15
CA TYR A 388 -26.44 5.30 11.35
C TYR A 388 -27.16 6.62 11.09
N PRO A 389 -28.14 6.63 10.17
CA PRO A 389 -28.85 7.86 9.81
C PRO A 389 -29.52 8.45 11.06
N ARG A 390 -29.39 9.78 11.23
CA ARG A 390 -29.99 10.55 12.34
C ARG A 390 -29.47 10.20 13.74
N ILE A 391 -28.39 9.43 13.86
CA ILE A 391 -27.73 9.15 15.13
C ILE A 391 -26.43 9.96 15.21
N PRO A 392 -26.26 10.86 16.20
CA PRO A 392 -25.01 11.57 16.42
C PRO A 392 -23.85 10.59 16.66
N LEU A 393 -22.64 10.91 16.17
CA LEU A 393 -21.48 10.01 16.24
C LEU A 393 -21.18 9.51 17.66
N LYS A 394 -21.29 10.40 18.65
CA LYS A 394 -21.08 10.10 20.08
C LYS A 394 -22.07 9.07 20.66
N GLU A 395 -23.22 8.88 20.01
CA GLU A 395 -24.27 7.95 20.44
C GLU A 395 -24.21 6.60 19.72
N VAL A 396 -23.43 6.47 18.64
CA VAL A 396 -23.35 5.23 17.85
C VAL A 396 -22.87 4.07 18.72
N VAL A 397 -21.71 4.22 19.38
CA VAL A 397 -21.11 3.14 20.18
C VAL A 397 -22.01 2.73 21.35
N PRO A 398 -22.51 3.65 22.21
CA PRO A 398 -23.38 3.26 23.33
C PRO A 398 -24.69 2.57 22.91
N ARG A 399 -25.24 2.92 21.73
CA ARG A 399 -26.45 2.25 21.21
C ARG A 399 -26.15 0.85 20.70
N VAL A 400 -25.08 0.71 19.92
CA VAL A 400 -24.65 -0.58 19.37
C VAL A 400 -24.35 -1.58 20.49
N GLU A 401 -23.66 -1.16 21.55
CA GLU A 401 -23.37 -2.02 22.71
C GLU A 401 -24.64 -2.49 23.44
N LYS A 402 -25.74 -1.74 23.34
CA LYS A 402 -27.07 -2.11 23.87
C LYS A 402 -27.89 -2.96 22.89
N GLY A 403 -27.28 -3.43 21.79
CA GLY A 403 -27.91 -4.31 20.81
C GLY A 403 -28.61 -3.59 19.66
N TYR A 404 -28.46 -2.27 19.52
CA TYR A 404 -28.99 -1.56 18.36
C TYR A 404 -28.33 -2.05 17.06
N LYS A 405 -29.15 -2.25 16.03
CA LYS A 405 -28.74 -2.50 14.64
C LYS A 405 -29.49 -1.53 13.74
N MET A 406 -28.87 -1.09 12.65
CA MET A 406 -29.54 -0.24 11.66
C MET A 406 -30.69 -0.99 11.01
N ASP A 407 -31.76 -0.28 10.66
CA ASP A 407 -32.89 -0.85 9.91
C ASP A 407 -32.45 -1.32 8.52
N ALA A 408 -33.20 -2.28 7.96
CA ALA A 408 -33.02 -2.74 6.59
C ALA A 408 -33.19 -1.56 5.60
N PRO A 409 -32.28 -1.37 4.63
CA PRO A 409 -32.48 -0.38 3.58
C PRO A 409 -33.77 -0.63 2.78
N ASP A 410 -34.36 0.45 2.26
CA ASP A 410 -35.58 0.36 1.44
C ASP A 410 -35.35 -0.56 0.23
N GLY A 411 -36.16 -1.62 0.11
CA GLY A 411 -36.03 -2.59 -0.98
C GLY A 411 -34.89 -3.61 -0.82
N CYS A 412 -34.23 -3.66 0.34
CA CYS A 412 -33.21 -4.67 0.63
C CYS A 412 -33.86 -6.06 0.81
N PRO A 413 -33.39 -7.10 0.10
CA PRO A 413 -33.87 -8.46 0.30
C PRO A 413 -33.62 -8.94 1.74
N ALA A 414 -34.62 -9.55 2.36
CA ALA A 414 -34.54 -9.99 3.77
C ALA A 414 -33.34 -10.91 4.03
N VAL A 415 -33.04 -11.81 3.08
CA VAL A 415 -31.90 -12.74 3.14
C VAL A 415 -30.55 -12.01 3.20
N VAL A 416 -30.42 -10.86 2.54
CA VAL A 416 -29.20 -10.03 2.58
C VAL A 416 -29.12 -9.30 3.90
N TYR A 417 -30.23 -8.74 4.38
CA TYR A 417 -30.27 -8.08 5.68
C TYR A 417 -29.97 -9.05 6.84
N ASP A 418 -30.37 -10.32 6.72
CA ASP A 418 -29.99 -11.36 7.67
C ASP A 418 -28.48 -11.60 7.71
N LEU A 419 -27.77 -11.47 6.58
CA LEU A 419 -26.30 -11.50 6.55
C LEU A 419 -25.70 -10.29 7.27
N MET A 420 -26.24 -9.08 7.05
CA MET A 420 -25.80 -7.88 7.76
C MET A 420 -25.92 -8.07 9.28
N LYS A 421 -27.08 -8.57 9.75
CA LYS A 421 -27.31 -8.83 11.17
C LYS A 421 -26.37 -9.86 11.77
N GLN A 422 -25.96 -10.88 11.01
CA GLN A 422 -24.96 -11.87 11.42
C GLN A 422 -23.56 -11.25 11.56
N CYS A 423 -23.18 -10.35 10.64
CA CYS A 423 -21.94 -9.59 10.71
C CYS A 423 -21.90 -8.68 11.94
N TRP A 424 -23.03 -8.10 12.33
CA TRP A 424 -23.17 -7.24 13.52
C TRP A 424 -23.51 -8.01 14.80
N THR A 425 -23.06 -9.25 14.93
CA THR A 425 -23.12 -9.98 16.19
C THR A 425 -22.08 -9.41 17.15
N LEU A 426 -22.48 -9.09 18.39
CA LEU A 426 -21.56 -8.44 19.35
C LEU A 426 -20.37 -9.34 19.68
N ASP A 427 -20.61 -10.63 19.95
CA ASP A 427 -19.54 -11.61 20.10
C ASP A 427 -18.82 -11.83 18.75
N PRO A 428 -17.53 -11.46 18.62
CA PRO A 428 -16.78 -11.60 17.39
C PRO A 428 -16.63 -13.05 16.93
N VAL A 429 -16.60 -14.02 17.85
CA VAL A 429 -16.42 -15.44 17.53
C VAL A 429 -17.65 -16.00 16.80
N MET A 430 -18.83 -15.47 17.11
CA MET A 430 -20.10 -15.87 16.50
C MET A 430 -20.33 -15.25 15.11
N ARG A 431 -19.49 -14.30 14.68
CA ARG A 431 -19.57 -13.72 13.33
C ARG A 431 -19.08 -14.76 12.30
N PRO A 432 -19.70 -14.85 11.11
CA PRO A 432 -19.26 -15.78 10.06
C PRO A 432 -17.83 -15.46 9.58
N SER A 433 -17.16 -16.42 8.93
CA SER A 433 -15.94 -16.12 8.14
C SER A 433 -16.30 -15.52 6.78
N PHE A 434 -15.34 -14.92 6.08
CA PHE A 434 -15.59 -14.40 4.74
C PHE A 434 -15.92 -15.51 3.74
N ARG A 435 -15.30 -16.69 3.89
CA ARG A 435 -15.67 -17.88 3.12
C ARG A 435 -17.15 -18.24 3.28
N MET A 436 -17.67 -18.29 4.52
CA MET A 436 -19.08 -18.56 4.77
C MET A 436 -20.00 -17.48 4.18
N LEU A 437 -19.59 -16.21 4.24
CA LEU A 437 -20.33 -15.11 3.64
C LEU A 437 -20.39 -15.24 2.11
N ARG A 438 -19.27 -15.57 1.46
CA ARG A 438 -19.21 -15.80 0.01
C ARG A 438 -20.14 -16.93 -0.41
N GLU A 439 -20.07 -18.08 0.27
CA GLU A 439 -20.92 -19.23 -0.02
C GLU A 439 -22.42 -18.88 0.09
N LYS A 440 -22.80 -18.08 1.11
CA LYS A 440 -24.19 -17.60 1.27
C LYS A 440 -24.60 -16.62 0.18
N LEU A 441 -23.75 -15.68 -0.22
CA LEU A 441 -24.03 -14.73 -1.30
C LEU A 441 -24.15 -15.44 -2.66
N GLN A 442 -23.30 -16.43 -2.91
CA GLN A 442 -23.40 -17.28 -4.10
C GLN A 442 -24.71 -18.08 -4.11
N HIS A 443 -25.15 -18.60 -2.96
CA HIS A 443 -26.44 -19.25 -2.83
C HIS A 443 -27.61 -18.30 -3.12
N ILE A 444 -27.60 -17.09 -2.54
CA ILE A 444 -28.60 -16.04 -2.81
C ILE A 444 -28.66 -15.75 -4.31
N ARG A 445 -27.50 -15.63 -4.97
CA ARG A 445 -27.43 -15.38 -6.42
C ARG A 445 -28.00 -16.53 -7.23
N ALA A 446 -27.58 -17.76 -6.94
CA ALA A 446 -27.98 -18.97 -7.68
C ALA A 446 -29.48 -19.31 -7.53
N LYS A 447 -30.09 -18.85 -6.43
CA LYS A 447 -31.53 -19.02 -6.17
C LYS A 447 -32.35 -17.75 -6.44
N GLU A 448 -31.71 -16.71 -6.97
CA GLU A 448 -32.34 -15.43 -7.28
C GLU A 448 -33.10 -14.79 -6.10
N LEU A 449 -32.66 -15.06 -4.86
CA LEU A 449 -33.32 -14.57 -3.63
C LEU A 449 -33.11 -13.06 -3.40
N TYR A 450 -32.50 -12.38 -4.36
CA TYR A 450 -32.22 -10.95 -4.35
C TYR A 450 -33.21 -10.13 -5.19
N LEU A 451 -34.10 -10.81 -5.95
CA LEU A 451 -35.12 -10.20 -6.79
C LEU A 451 -36.32 -9.69 -5.99
#